data_AF-A0A9R1BW87-F1
#
_entry.id   AF-A0A9R1BW87-F1
#
_cell.length_a   1.000
_cell.length_b   1.000
_cell.length_c   1.000
_cell.angle_alpha   90.00
_cell.angle_beta   90.00
_cell.angle_gamma   90.00
#
_symmetry.space_group_name_H-M   'P 1'
#
loop_
_entity.id
_entity.type
_entity.pdbx_description
1 polymer ?
#
loop_
_entity_poly.entity_id
_entity_poly.type
_entity_poly.pdbx_seq_one_letter_code
_entity_poly.pdbx_strand_id
1 'polypeptide(L)'
;MYGIAMAALGMLSTMATGLAIDAYGPISDNAGGIAEMAGMSHRIRERTDALDAAGNTTAAIGKGFAIGSAALVSLALFGAFVSRAGVKVVDVLSPKVFIGLIVGAMLPYWFSAMTMKSVGSAALKMVEEVRRQFNTIPGLMEGTAKPDYATCVKISTDASIKEMIPPGALVMLTPLIVGTLFGVETLSGVLAGALVSGVQIAISASNTGGAWDNAKKYIDSEHARSLGPKGSDCHKAAVIGDTIGDPLKDTSGPSLNILIKLMAVESLVFAPFFATYGGVLFKYI
;
A
#
# COMPACT_ATOMS: atom_id res chain seq x y z
N MET A 1 16.27 19.90 10.49
CA MET A 1 15.54 19.41 9.32
C MET A 1 16.46 18.92 8.20
N TYR A 2 17.45 19.71 7.76
CA TYR A 2 18.41 19.29 6.73
C TYR A 2 19.06 17.93 6.99
N GLY A 3 19.60 17.68 8.20
CA GLY A 3 20.18 16.37 8.54
C GLY A 3 19.21 15.20 8.44
N ILE A 4 17.92 15.40 8.77
CA ILE A 4 16.87 14.37 8.64
C ILE A 4 16.57 14.12 7.16
N ALA A 5 16.50 15.17 6.35
CA ALA A 5 16.33 15.04 4.89
C ALA A 5 17.52 14.30 4.26
N MET A 6 18.75 14.60 4.69
CA MET A 6 19.94 13.88 4.24
C MET A 6 19.98 12.43 4.72
N ALA A 7 19.43 12.11 5.89
CA ALA A 7 19.27 10.72 6.33
C ALA A 7 18.25 9.96 5.46
N ALA A 8 17.14 10.61 5.06
CA ALA A 8 16.19 10.03 4.12
C ALA A 8 16.84 9.76 2.75
N LEU A 9 17.65 10.71 2.25
CA LEU A 9 18.43 10.53 1.04
C LEU A 9 19.49 9.42 1.20
N GLY A 10 20.15 9.34 2.35
CA GLY A 10 21.12 8.30 2.67
C GLY A 10 20.51 6.90 2.62
N MET A 11 19.29 6.72 3.15
CA MET A 11 18.54 5.47 3.05
C MET A 11 18.21 5.10 1.59
N LEU A 12 17.97 6.09 0.73
CA LEU A 12 17.70 5.90 -0.70
C LEU A 12 18.94 6.06 -1.59
N SER A 13 20.14 6.19 -1.03
CA SER A 13 21.37 6.45 -1.80
C SER A 13 21.74 5.27 -2.72
N THR A 14 21.30 4.07 -2.36
CA THR A 14 21.47 2.83 -3.12
C THR A 14 20.19 2.41 -3.85
N MET A 15 19.29 3.36 -4.15
CA MET A 15 17.99 3.10 -4.75
C MET A 15 18.05 2.29 -6.05
N ALA A 16 19.09 2.43 -6.87
CA ALA A 16 19.25 1.61 -8.08
C ALA A 16 19.32 0.10 -7.75
N THR A 17 20.12 -0.28 -6.76
CA THR A 17 20.22 -1.67 -6.29
C THR A 17 18.92 -2.11 -5.61
N GLY A 18 18.33 -1.24 -4.79
CA GLY A 18 17.05 -1.50 -4.14
C GLY A 18 15.93 -1.79 -5.14
N LEU A 19 15.81 -0.98 -6.19
CA LEU A 19 14.85 -1.18 -7.28
C LEU A 19 15.16 -2.43 -8.10
N ALA A 20 16.43 -2.76 -8.31
CA ALA A 20 16.81 -3.97 -9.05
C ALA A 20 16.35 -5.25 -8.34
N ILE A 21 16.54 -5.34 -7.02
CA ILE A 21 16.11 -6.53 -6.26
C ILE A 21 14.59 -6.59 -6.07
N ASP A 22 13.91 -5.44 -6.00
CA ASP A 22 12.46 -5.35 -5.90
C ASP A 22 11.81 -5.75 -7.24
N ALA A 23 12.21 -5.12 -8.34
CA ALA A 23 11.69 -5.40 -9.68
C ALA A 23 11.97 -6.83 -10.16
N TYR A 24 13.03 -7.46 -9.65
CA TYR A 24 13.31 -8.87 -9.88
C TYR A 24 12.15 -9.79 -9.44
N GLY A 25 11.41 -9.44 -8.38
CA GLY A 25 10.31 -10.24 -7.85
C GLY A 25 9.16 -10.41 -8.86
N PRO A 26 8.48 -9.32 -9.27
CA PRO A 26 7.39 -9.40 -10.25
C PRO A 26 7.80 -9.99 -11.62
N ILE A 27 9.07 -9.86 -12.02
CA ILE A 27 9.59 -10.52 -13.23
C ILE A 27 9.60 -12.05 -13.02
N SER A 28 10.05 -12.51 -11.86
CA SER A 28 10.12 -13.94 -11.50
C SER A 28 8.72 -14.56 -11.36
N ASP A 29 7.78 -13.82 -10.76
CA ASP A 29 6.37 -14.23 -10.67
C ASP A 29 5.75 -14.45 -12.06
N ASN A 30 5.88 -13.46 -12.95
CA ASN A 30 5.41 -13.57 -14.33
C ASN A 30 6.08 -14.74 -15.09
N ALA A 31 7.37 -14.97 -14.88
CA ALA A 31 8.07 -16.10 -15.49
C ALA A 31 7.46 -17.45 -15.05
N GLY A 32 7.09 -17.58 -13.77
CA GLY A 32 6.37 -18.74 -13.27
C GLY A 32 4.97 -18.87 -13.89
N GLY A 33 4.21 -17.77 -13.96
CA GLY A 33 2.89 -17.75 -14.58
C GLY A 33 2.93 -18.18 -16.06
N ILE A 34 3.89 -17.68 -16.83
CA ILE A 34 4.11 -18.06 -18.23
C ILE A 34 4.46 -19.54 -18.35
N ALA A 35 5.34 -20.05 -17.47
CA ALA A 35 5.73 -21.47 -17.49
C ALA A 35 4.51 -22.40 -17.28
N GLU A 36 3.61 -22.03 -16.35
CA GLU A 36 2.38 -22.77 -16.09
C GLU A 36 1.41 -22.70 -17.28
N MET A 37 1.14 -21.49 -17.80
CA MET A 37 0.23 -21.29 -18.94
C MET A 37 0.72 -21.95 -20.23
N ALA A 38 2.03 -22.12 -20.39
CA ALA A 38 2.64 -22.79 -21.54
C ALA A 38 2.74 -24.32 -21.36
N GLY A 39 2.30 -24.89 -20.23
CA GLY A 39 2.38 -26.33 -19.96
C GLY A 39 3.81 -26.86 -19.89
N MET A 40 4.76 -26.04 -19.44
CA MET A 40 6.17 -26.43 -19.32
C MET A 40 6.36 -27.46 -18.19
N SER A 41 7.53 -28.11 -18.16
CA SER A 41 7.78 -29.16 -17.16
C SER A 41 7.72 -28.64 -15.73
N HIS A 42 7.27 -29.48 -14.79
CA HIS A 42 7.22 -29.18 -13.34
C HIS A 42 8.53 -28.62 -12.79
N ARG A 43 9.68 -29.11 -13.27
CA ARG A 43 11.02 -28.64 -12.87
C ARG A 43 11.29 -27.16 -13.22
N ILE A 44 10.63 -26.63 -14.25
CA ILE A 44 10.71 -25.19 -14.57
C ILE A 44 9.90 -24.40 -13.53
N ARG A 45 8.69 -24.87 -13.19
CA ARG A 45 7.84 -24.25 -12.18
C ARG A 45 8.50 -24.22 -10.80
N GLU A 46 9.14 -25.33 -10.39
CA GLU A 46 9.92 -25.40 -9.14
C GLU A 46 11.01 -24.32 -9.08
N ARG A 47 11.73 -24.09 -10.18
CA ARG A 47 12.77 -23.06 -10.25
C ARG A 47 12.17 -21.67 -10.13
N THR A 48 11.11 -21.38 -10.87
CA THR A 48 10.45 -20.07 -10.81
C THR A 48 9.81 -19.81 -9.46
N ASP A 49 9.23 -20.82 -8.80
CA ASP A 49 8.65 -20.68 -7.45
C ASP A 49 9.72 -20.34 -6.40
N ALA A 50 10.94 -20.88 -6.54
CA ALA A 50 12.06 -20.50 -5.67
C ALA A 50 12.50 -19.03 -5.90
N LEU A 51 12.50 -18.57 -7.15
CA LEU A 51 12.84 -17.18 -7.49
C LEU A 51 11.76 -16.21 -6.99
N ASP A 52 10.49 -16.58 -7.15
CA ASP A 52 9.31 -15.81 -6.71
C ASP A 52 9.27 -15.65 -5.18
N ALA A 53 9.52 -16.73 -4.42
CA ALA A 53 9.60 -16.65 -2.96
C ALA A 53 10.71 -15.69 -2.46
N ALA A 54 11.85 -15.64 -3.17
CA ALA A 54 12.87 -14.63 -2.91
C ALA A 54 12.38 -13.21 -3.26
N GLY A 55 11.67 -13.07 -4.38
CA GLY A 55 11.01 -11.85 -4.82
C GLY A 55 10.01 -11.28 -3.81
N ASN A 56 9.19 -12.12 -3.19
CA ASN A 56 8.27 -11.71 -2.12
C ASN A 56 9.01 -11.07 -0.93
N THR A 57 10.19 -11.59 -0.62
CA THR A 57 11.05 -11.05 0.44
C THR A 57 11.67 -9.71 0.03
N THR A 58 12.19 -9.60 -1.20
CA THR A 58 12.78 -8.35 -1.69
C THR A 58 11.74 -7.24 -1.85
N ALA A 59 10.50 -7.58 -2.25
CA ALA A 59 9.37 -6.65 -2.29
C ALA A 59 9.03 -6.12 -0.89
N ALA A 60 9.01 -6.97 0.15
CA ALA A 60 8.80 -6.53 1.53
C ALA A 60 9.93 -5.60 2.02
N ILE A 61 11.20 -5.90 1.66
CA ILE A 61 12.35 -5.03 1.94
C ILE A 61 12.17 -3.68 1.24
N GLY A 62 11.79 -3.66 -0.03
CA GLY A 62 11.51 -2.44 -0.81
C GLY A 62 10.43 -1.58 -0.16
N LYS A 63 9.32 -2.21 0.28
CA LYS A 63 8.26 -1.55 1.07
C LYS A 63 8.81 -0.96 2.37
N GLY A 64 9.68 -1.68 3.07
CA GLY A 64 10.37 -1.19 4.28
C GLY A 64 11.22 0.06 4.04
N PHE A 65 12.04 0.07 2.97
CA PHE A 65 12.83 1.24 2.56
C PHE A 65 11.93 2.43 2.18
N ALA A 66 10.84 2.17 1.46
CA ALA A 66 9.87 3.21 1.09
C ALA A 66 9.20 3.83 2.32
N ILE A 67 8.77 3.01 3.29
CA ILE A 67 8.13 3.51 4.52
C ILE A 67 9.13 4.26 5.41
N GLY A 68 10.33 3.70 5.61
CA GLY A 68 11.37 4.33 6.44
C GLY A 68 11.81 5.68 5.90
N SER A 69 12.07 5.76 4.59
CA SER A 69 12.44 7.02 3.93
C SER A 69 11.28 8.01 3.90
N ALA A 70 10.03 7.56 3.68
CA ALA A 70 8.84 8.38 3.77
C ALA A 70 8.68 9.00 5.17
N ALA A 71 8.96 8.24 6.24
CA ALA A 71 8.89 8.76 7.60
C ALA A 71 9.91 9.88 7.85
N LEU A 72 11.17 9.65 7.46
CA LEU A 72 12.25 10.63 7.61
C LEU A 72 12.00 11.90 6.79
N VAL A 73 11.66 11.76 5.49
CA VAL A 73 11.43 12.92 4.63
C VAL A 73 10.19 13.71 5.07
N SER A 74 9.13 13.04 5.53
CA SER A 74 7.92 13.71 6.00
C SER A 74 8.17 14.48 7.29
N LEU A 75 9.02 13.97 8.20
CA LEU A 75 9.45 14.71 9.38
C LEU A 75 10.26 15.96 9.00
N ALA A 76 11.16 15.83 8.02
CA ALA A 76 11.93 16.98 7.52
C ALA A 76 11.04 18.04 6.86
N LEU A 77 10.10 17.60 6.02
CA LEU A 77 9.10 18.46 5.36
C LEU A 77 8.16 19.12 6.37
N PHE A 78 7.75 18.39 7.42
CA PHE A 78 6.94 18.94 8.50
C PHE A 78 7.64 20.10 9.21
N GLY A 79 8.91 19.94 9.60
CA GLY A 79 9.65 21.05 10.22
C GLY A 79 9.88 22.24 9.26
N ALA A 80 10.09 21.96 7.97
CA ALA A 80 10.15 23.00 6.94
C ALA A 80 8.80 23.72 6.78
N PHE A 81 7.68 23.00 6.84
CA PHE A 81 6.32 23.54 6.79
C PHE A 81 6.06 24.49 7.96
N VAL A 82 6.36 24.06 9.20
CA VAL A 82 6.22 24.88 10.42
C VAL A 82 6.96 26.22 10.26
N SER A 83 8.19 26.18 9.76
CA SER A 83 8.98 27.38 9.50
C SER A 83 8.38 28.25 8.41
N ARG A 84 7.96 27.66 7.28
CA ARG A 84 7.40 28.39 6.14
C ARG A 84 6.03 29.02 6.44
N ALA A 85 5.25 28.37 7.31
CA ALA A 85 3.95 28.82 7.80
C ALA A 85 4.04 29.87 8.91
N GLY A 86 5.24 30.18 9.42
CA GLY A 86 5.43 31.17 10.49
C GLY A 86 4.98 30.69 11.87
N VAL A 87 4.85 29.37 12.08
CA VAL A 87 4.46 28.79 13.37
C VAL A 87 5.68 28.77 14.31
N LYS A 88 5.59 29.45 15.46
CA LYS A 88 6.71 29.55 16.41
C LYS A 88 6.96 28.25 17.17
N VAL A 89 5.90 27.62 17.67
CA VAL A 89 5.93 26.39 18.45
C VAL A 89 4.70 25.57 18.10
N VAL A 90 4.90 24.28 17.86
CA VAL A 90 3.80 23.31 17.75
C VAL A 90 3.58 22.69 19.12
N ASP A 91 2.67 23.27 19.91
CA ASP A 91 2.34 22.79 21.24
C ASP A 91 1.26 21.70 21.17
N VAL A 92 1.65 20.46 21.50
CA VAL A 92 0.78 19.28 21.50
C VAL A 92 -0.41 19.44 22.44
N LEU A 93 -0.25 20.18 23.55
CA LEU A 93 -1.33 20.39 24.52
C LEU A 93 -2.32 21.48 24.10
N SER A 94 -2.05 22.18 23.00
CA SER A 94 -2.99 23.17 22.46
C SER A 94 -4.18 22.48 21.78
N PRO A 95 -5.42 22.98 21.95
CA PRO A 95 -6.60 22.36 21.35
C PRO A 95 -6.49 22.19 19.82
N LYS A 96 -6.00 23.22 19.12
CA LYS A 96 -5.86 23.20 17.66
C LYS A 96 -4.93 22.09 17.17
N VAL A 97 -3.79 21.89 17.84
CA VAL A 97 -2.81 20.87 17.45
C VAL A 97 -3.31 19.48 17.84
N PHE A 98 -3.88 19.31 19.04
CA PHE A 98 -4.31 18.00 19.52
C PHE A 98 -5.46 17.41 18.70
N ILE A 99 -6.45 18.21 18.32
CA ILE A 99 -7.53 17.74 17.41
C ILE A 99 -6.96 17.36 16.04
N GLY A 100 -5.97 18.10 15.54
CA GLY A 100 -5.27 17.77 14.31
C GLY A 100 -4.54 16.44 14.43
N LEU A 101 -3.86 16.23 15.56
CA LEU A 101 -3.08 15.01 15.84
C LEU A 101 -3.94 13.76 15.80
N ILE A 102 -5.07 13.75 16.53
CA ILE A 102 -5.95 12.59 16.58
C ILE A 102 -6.66 12.34 15.23
N VAL A 103 -7.10 13.40 14.54
CA VAL A 103 -7.70 13.27 13.21
C VAL A 103 -6.67 12.76 12.21
N GLY A 104 -5.46 13.31 12.21
CA GLY A 104 -4.36 12.88 11.36
C GLY A 104 -3.99 11.42 11.56
N ALA A 105 -3.95 10.96 12.82
CA ALA A 105 -3.69 9.56 13.14
C ALA A 105 -4.79 8.59 12.64
N MET A 106 -6.01 9.08 12.42
CA MET A 106 -7.11 8.28 11.89
C MET A 106 -7.06 8.14 10.36
N LEU A 107 -6.49 9.11 9.63
CA LEU A 107 -6.47 9.14 8.16
C LEU A 107 -5.88 7.86 7.51
N PRO A 108 -4.76 7.28 7.99
CA PRO A 108 -4.25 6.01 7.47
C PRO A 108 -5.26 4.87 7.53
N TYR A 109 -6.07 4.81 8.59
CA TYR A 109 -7.11 3.80 8.75
C TYR A 109 -8.29 4.05 7.82
N TRP A 110 -8.71 5.30 7.64
CA TRP A 110 -9.77 5.64 6.68
C TRP A 110 -9.34 5.33 5.25
N PHE A 111 -8.10 5.70 4.88
CA PHE A 111 -7.51 5.34 3.60
C PHE A 111 -7.52 3.82 3.39
N SER A 112 -7.03 3.07 4.38
CA SER A 112 -6.97 1.62 4.33
C SER A 112 -8.36 1.01 4.18
N ALA A 113 -9.36 1.49 4.93
CA ALA A 113 -10.73 1.01 4.86
C ALA A 113 -11.33 1.16 3.45
N MET A 114 -11.07 2.29 2.77
CA MET A 114 -11.51 2.47 1.39
C MET A 114 -10.83 1.46 0.46
N THR A 115 -9.49 1.41 0.47
CA THR A 115 -8.74 0.53 -0.43
C THR A 115 -9.04 -0.95 -0.23
N MET A 116 -9.15 -1.42 1.03
CA MET A 116 -9.48 -2.80 1.35
C MET A 116 -10.89 -3.16 0.88
N LYS A 117 -11.86 -2.28 1.07
CA LYS A 117 -13.25 -2.48 0.61
C LYS A 117 -13.33 -2.52 -0.92
N SER A 118 -12.59 -1.64 -1.60
CA SER A 118 -12.55 -1.59 -3.06
C SER A 118 -11.99 -2.90 -3.64
N VAL A 119 -10.87 -3.41 -3.11
CA VAL A 119 -10.33 -4.72 -3.53
C VAL A 119 -11.29 -5.86 -3.19
N GLY A 120 -11.85 -5.90 -1.98
CA GLY A 120 -12.80 -6.95 -1.59
C GLY A 120 -14.04 -7.01 -2.50
N SER A 121 -14.58 -5.85 -2.88
CA SER A 121 -15.72 -5.77 -3.80
C SER A 121 -15.35 -6.20 -5.22
N ALA A 122 -14.16 -5.85 -5.70
CA ALA A 122 -13.66 -6.26 -7.01
C ALA A 122 -13.34 -7.76 -7.07
N ALA A 123 -12.71 -8.28 -6.02
CA ALA A 123 -12.37 -9.69 -5.87
C ALA A 123 -13.62 -10.57 -5.82
N LEU A 124 -14.67 -10.13 -5.11
CA LEU A 124 -15.96 -10.84 -5.09
C LEU A 124 -16.55 -10.99 -6.50
N LYS A 125 -16.57 -9.89 -7.29
CA LYS A 125 -17.00 -9.94 -8.68
C LYS A 125 -16.12 -10.85 -9.55
N MET A 126 -14.81 -10.83 -9.32
CA MET A 126 -13.87 -11.72 -10.02
C MET A 126 -14.18 -13.19 -9.73
N VAL A 127 -14.44 -13.53 -8.47
CA VAL A 127 -14.82 -14.90 -8.06
C VAL A 127 -16.13 -15.33 -8.71
N GLU A 128 -17.15 -14.46 -8.71
CA GLU A 128 -18.43 -14.73 -9.37
C GLU A 128 -18.26 -14.98 -10.87
N GLU A 129 -17.44 -14.17 -11.56
CA GLU A 129 -17.20 -14.32 -12.99
C GLU A 129 -16.40 -15.59 -13.32
N VAL A 130 -15.32 -15.87 -12.58
CA VAL A 130 -14.54 -17.10 -12.77
C VAL A 130 -15.41 -18.34 -12.54
N ARG A 131 -16.25 -18.33 -11.49
CA ARG A 131 -17.23 -19.40 -11.25
C ARG A 131 -18.23 -19.51 -12.40
N ARG A 132 -18.75 -18.39 -12.92
CA ARG A 132 -19.67 -18.39 -14.06
C ARG A 132 -19.03 -19.07 -15.26
N GLN A 133 -17.79 -18.73 -15.60
CA GLN A 133 -17.07 -19.35 -16.72
C GLN A 133 -16.91 -20.86 -16.51
N PHE A 134 -16.40 -21.29 -15.35
CA PHE A 134 -16.23 -22.71 -15.06
C PHE A 134 -17.54 -23.51 -15.06
N ASN A 135 -18.65 -22.92 -14.60
CA ASN A 135 -19.93 -23.61 -14.50
C ASN A 135 -20.74 -23.61 -15.80
N THR A 136 -20.48 -22.67 -16.72
CA THR A 136 -21.36 -22.44 -17.89
C THR A 136 -20.69 -22.63 -19.24
N ILE A 137 -19.35 -22.59 -19.34
CA ILE A 137 -18.62 -22.81 -20.60
C ILE A 137 -18.28 -24.31 -20.71
N PRO A 138 -18.93 -25.07 -21.62
CA PRO A 138 -18.65 -26.50 -21.76
C PRO A 138 -17.22 -26.72 -22.26
N GLY A 139 -16.52 -27.70 -21.70
CA GLY A 139 -15.16 -28.05 -22.11
C GLY A 139 -14.06 -27.22 -21.44
N LEU A 140 -14.39 -26.23 -20.60
CA LEU A 140 -13.40 -25.34 -19.98
C LEU A 140 -12.58 -26.05 -18.90
N MET A 141 -13.24 -26.76 -17.98
CA MET A 141 -12.55 -27.53 -16.93
C MET A 141 -11.78 -28.73 -17.50
N GLU A 142 -12.25 -29.26 -18.64
CA GLU A 142 -11.62 -30.34 -19.38
C GLU A 142 -10.42 -29.85 -20.22
N GLY A 143 -10.20 -28.54 -20.31
CA GLY A 143 -9.08 -27.94 -21.07
C GLY A 143 -9.26 -27.96 -22.59
N THR A 144 -10.49 -28.17 -23.07
CA THR A 144 -10.82 -28.22 -24.51
C THR A 144 -11.41 -26.90 -25.04
N ALA A 145 -11.92 -26.05 -24.15
CA ALA A 145 -12.38 -24.70 -24.46
C ALA A 145 -11.45 -23.63 -23.86
N LYS A 146 -11.40 -22.45 -24.49
CA LYS A 146 -10.63 -21.31 -23.99
C LYS A 146 -11.48 -20.44 -23.05
N PRO A 147 -10.93 -19.96 -21.92
CA PRO A 147 -11.63 -19.00 -21.06
C PRO A 147 -11.70 -17.61 -21.72
N ASP A 148 -12.63 -16.79 -21.23
CA ASP A 148 -12.71 -15.38 -21.58
C ASP A 148 -11.90 -14.54 -20.59
N TYR A 149 -10.64 -14.28 -20.96
CA TYR A 149 -9.76 -13.42 -20.18
C TYR A 149 -10.19 -11.94 -20.17
N ALA A 150 -10.84 -11.47 -21.24
CA ALA A 150 -11.15 -10.04 -21.42
C ALA A 150 -12.17 -9.55 -20.39
N THR A 151 -13.13 -10.40 -20.02
CA THR A 151 -14.11 -10.05 -18.99
C THR A 151 -13.46 -9.89 -17.60
N CYS A 152 -12.52 -10.76 -17.23
CA CYS A 152 -11.75 -10.61 -15.99
C CYS A 152 -10.92 -9.30 -16.00
N VAL A 153 -10.24 -9.01 -17.11
CA VAL A 153 -9.49 -7.75 -17.28
C VAL A 153 -10.41 -6.53 -17.15
N LYS A 154 -11.62 -6.59 -17.72
CA LYS A 154 -12.59 -5.51 -17.63
C LYS A 154 -13.03 -5.26 -16.18
N ILE A 155 -13.29 -6.31 -15.40
CA ILE A 155 -13.72 -6.18 -13.99
C ILE A 155 -12.67 -5.42 -13.16
N SER A 156 -11.40 -5.81 -13.26
CA SER A 156 -10.32 -5.15 -12.52
C SER A 156 -10.03 -3.74 -13.04
N THR A 157 -10.14 -3.51 -14.36
CA THR A 157 -9.96 -2.19 -14.98
C THR A 157 -11.04 -1.20 -14.52
N ASP A 158 -12.32 -1.59 -14.63
CA ASP A 158 -13.44 -0.72 -14.24
C ASP A 158 -13.39 -0.39 -12.74
N ALA A 159 -13.05 -1.38 -11.91
CA ALA A 159 -12.93 -1.20 -10.47
C ALA A 159 -11.76 -0.28 -10.10
N SER A 160 -10.57 -0.51 -10.64
CA SER A 160 -9.37 0.27 -10.28
C SER A 160 -9.52 1.75 -10.65
N ILE A 161 -10.00 2.07 -11.85
CA ILE A 161 -10.17 3.46 -12.30
C ILE A 161 -11.24 4.21 -11.48
N LYS A 162 -12.34 3.54 -11.16
CA LYS A 162 -13.42 4.16 -10.37
C LYS A 162 -13.01 4.36 -8.92
N GLU A 163 -12.43 3.33 -8.31
CA GLU A 163 -12.23 3.25 -6.87
C GLU A 163 -10.92 3.93 -6.40
N MET A 164 -10.00 4.29 -7.32
CA MET A 164 -8.81 5.07 -6.96
C MET A 164 -9.13 6.54 -6.61
N ILE A 165 -10.27 7.07 -7.07
CA ILE A 165 -10.62 8.49 -6.90
C ILE A 165 -10.84 8.86 -5.44
N PRO A 166 -11.66 8.16 -4.63
CA PRO A 166 -11.89 8.57 -3.24
C PRO A 166 -10.64 8.54 -2.34
N PRO A 167 -9.77 7.51 -2.35
CA PRO A 167 -8.53 7.53 -1.58
C PRO A 167 -7.58 8.65 -2.04
N GLY A 168 -7.48 8.90 -3.35
CA GLY A 168 -6.69 10.03 -3.87
C GLY A 168 -7.23 11.38 -3.41
N ALA A 169 -8.55 11.57 -3.49
CA ALA A 169 -9.22 12.77 -3.01
C ALA A 169 -9.04 12.98 -1.51
N LEU A 170 -9.11 11.92 -0.69
CA LEU A 170 -8.84 12.01 0.75
C LEU A 170 -7.45 12.61 1.02
N VAL A 171 -6.42 12.10 0.35
CA VAL A 171 -5.03 12.53 0.57
C VAL A 171 -4.82 13.97 0.09
N MET A 172 -5.27 14.31 -1.12
CA MET A 172 -5.07 15.64 -1.71
C MET A 172 -5.93 16.72 -1.03
N LEU A 173 -7.19 16.40 -0.71
CA LEU A 173 -8.09 17.41 -0.14
C LEU A 173 -7.82 17.65 1.35
N THR A 174 -7.21 16.71 2.07
CA THR A 174 -6.97 16.87 3.51
C THR A 174 -6.13 18.11 3.83
N PRO A 175 -4.91 18.31 3.26
CA PRO A 175 -4.14 19.54 3.52
C PRO A 175 -4.90 20.81 3.13
N LEU A 176 -5.60 20.79 1.99
CA LEU A 176 -6.36 21.94 1.49
C LEU A 176 -7.52 22.31 2.42
N ILE A 177 -8.33 21.32 2.83
CA ILE A 177 -9.48 21.53 3.72
C ILE A 177 -8.99 21.94 5.11
N VAL A 178 -8.05 21.19 5.70
CA VAL A 178 -7.57 21.46 7.07
C VAL A 178 -6.83 22.80 7.13
N GLY A 179 -5.91 23.04 6.19
CA GLY A 179 -5.15 24.29 6.13
C GLY A 179 -6.04 25.51 5.89
N THR A 180 -7.04 25.41 5.01
CA THR A 180 -7.96 26.52 4.73
C THR A 180 -8.94 26.77 5.87
N LEU A 181 -9.61 25.74 6.38
CA LEU A 181 -10.66 25.90 7.37
C LEU A 181 -10.11 26.07 8.80
N PHE A 182 -9.14 25.25 9.20
CA PHE A 182 -8.65 25.17 10.59
C PHE A 182 -7.29 25.82 10.81
N GLY A 183 -6.51 26.01 9.73
CA GLY A 183 -5.23 26.73 9.79
C GLY A 183 -4.02 25.83 10.01
N VAL A 184 -2.85 26.48 10.12
CA VAL A 184 -1.54 25.84 10.06
C VAL A 184 -1.20 25.07 11.34
N GLU A 185 -1.74 25.45 12.49
CA GLU A 185 -1.54 24.75 13.76
C GLU A 185 -2.28 23.39 13.77
N THR A 186 -3.53 23.35 13.30
CA THR A 186 -4.27 22.10 13.17
C THR A 186 -3.67 21.20 12.10
N LEU A 187 -3.26 21.78 10.96
CA LEU A 187 -2.54 21.02 9.93
C LEU A 187 -1.21 20.44 10.45
N SER A 188 -0.51 21.17 11.34
CA SER A 188 0.69 20.64 12.01
C SER A 188 0.41 19.38 12.82
N GLY A 189 -0.72 19.36 13.55
CA GLY A 189 -1.19 18.17 14.25
C GLY A 189 -1.48 17.03 13.27
N VAL A 190 -2.21 17.30 12.19
CA VAL A 190 -2.57 16.29 11.18
C VAL A 190 -1.33 15.63 10.59
N LEU A 191 -0.31 16.40 10.21
CA LEU A 191 0.94 15.88 9.64
C LEU A 191 1.69 14.99 10.63
N ALA A 192 1.80 15.40 11.89
CA ALA A 192 2.43 14.60 12.93
C ALA A 192 1.68 13.29 13.19
N GLY A 193 0.34 13.35 13.28
CA GLY A 193 -0.52 12.21 13.56
C GLY A 193 -0.51 11.18 12.44
N ALA A 194 -0.67 11.65 11.20
CA ALA A 194 -0.63 10.79 10.01
C ALA A 194 0.71 10.07 9.86
N LEU A 195 1.82 10.76 10.18
CA LEU A 195 3.16 10.18 10.19
C LEU A 195 3.29 9.06 11.23
N VAL A 196 3.10 9.37 12.52
CA VAL A 196 3.41 8.41 13.60
C VAL A 196 2.45 7.23 13.64
N SER A 197 1.22 7.41 13.17
CA SER A 197 0.23 6.34 13.07
C SER A 197 0.37 5.54 11.77
N GLY A 198 0.48 6.21 10.62
CA GLY A 198 0.48 5.58 9.31
C GLY A 198 1.66 4.65 9.09
N VAL A 199 2.82 4.97 9.65
CA VAL A 199 4.02 4.09 9.59
C VAL A 199 3.74 2.72 10.22
N GLN A 200 3.00 2.66 11.33
CA GLN A 200 2.75 1.41 12.04
C GLN A 200 1.90 0.46 11.20
N ILE A 201 0.78 0.94 10.67
CA ILE A 201 -0.13 0.15 9.83
C ILE A 201 0.49 -0.18 8.46
N ALA A 202 1.32 0.69 7.89
CA ALA A 202 2.01 0.41 6.64
C ALA A 202 3.00 -0.77 6.77
N ILE A 203 3.80 -0.78 7.85
CA ILE A 203 4.76 -1.84 8.12
C ILE A 203 4.04 -3.16 8.43
N SER A 204 3.07 -3.13 9.35
CA SER A 204 2.37 -4.34 9.75
C SER A 204 1.59 -4.96 8.59
N ALA A 205 0.86 -4.19 7.79
CA ALA A 205 0.13 -4.69 6.63
C ALA A 205 1.07 -5.33 5.59
N SER A 206 2.17 -4.65 5.24
CA SER A 206 3.13 -5.13 4.24
C SER A 206 3.80 -6.44 4.68
N ASN A 207 4.24 -6.51 5.94
CA ASN A 207 4.93 -7.68 6.47
C ASN A 207 3.97 -8.85 6.70
N THR A 208 2.76 -8.60 7.20
CA THR A 208 1.75 -9.64 7.39
C THR A 208 1.37 -10.31 6.07
N GLY A 209 1.11 -9.53 5.02
CA GLY A 209 0.80 -10.12 3.72
C GLY A 209 1.99 -10.86 3.10
N GLY A 210 3.21 -10.32 3.19
CA GLY A 210 4.42 -11.02 2.72
C GLY A 210 4.70 -12.32 3.47
N ALA A 211 4.42 -12.34 4.79
CA ALA A 211 4.55 -13.55 5.60
C ALA A 211 3.54 -14.62 5.21
N TRP A 212 2.27 -14.26 4.96
CA TRP A 212 1.27 -15.23 4.51
C TRP A 212 1.56 -15.80 3.12
N ASP A 213 2.04 -14.97 2.20
CA ASP A 213 2.45 -15.44 0.87
C ASP A 213 3.60 -16.44 0.96
N ASN A 214 4.65 -16.10 1.71
CA ASN A 214 5.79 -17.01 1.90
C ASN A 214 5.43 -18.26 2.72
N ALA A 215 4.46 -18.18 3.64
CA ALA A 215 3.95 -19.36 4.33
C ALA A 215 3.24 -20.32 3.36
N LYS A 216 2.44 -19.79 2.42
CA LYS A 216 1.84 -20.58 1.33
C LYS A 216 2.93 -21.20 0.45
N LYS A 217 3.90 -20.41 -0.01
CA LYS A 217 5.03 -20.91 -0.82
C LYS A 217 5.87 -21.97 -0.10
N TYR A 218 6.01 -21.86 1.23
CA TYR A 218 6.69 -22.86 2.04
C TYR A 218 5.95 -24.21 2.00
N ILE A 219 4.62 -24.21 2.14
CA ILE A 219 3.78 -25.42 2.02
C ILE A 219 3.83 -26.03 0.61
N ASP A 220 3.93 -25.18 -0.41
CA ASP A 220 4.10 -25.60 -1.81
C ASP A 220 5.46 -26.24 -2.10
N SER A 221 6.44 -26.01 -1.24
CA SER A 221 7.79 -26.54 -1.39
C SER A 221 7.93 -27.95 -0.84
N GLU A 222 8.94 -28.69 -1.32
CA GLU A 222 9.27 -30.01 -0.79
C GLU A 222 9.72 -30.04 0.67
N HIS A 223 9.97 -28.87 1.29
CA HIS A 223 10.48 -28.79 2.67
C HIS A 223 9.36 -28.97 3.71
N ALA A 224 8.09 -28.74 3.33
CA ALA A 224 6.95 -28.75 4.24
C ALA A 224 6.03 -29.96 4.02
N ARG A 225 6.62 -31.15 3.79
CA ARG A 225 5.87 -32.38 3.42
C ARG A 225 4.76 -32.77 4.42
N SER A 226 4.90 -32.40 5.69
CA SER A 226 3.89 -32.67 6.73
C SER A 226 2.64 -31.78 6.63
N LEU A 227 2.72 -30.65 5.94
CA LEU A 227 1.62 -29.70 5.75
C LEU A 227 1.01 -29.79 4.33
N GLY A 228 1.78 -30.30 3.38
CA GLY A 228 1.33 -30.57 2.01
C GLY A 228 0.46 -31.83 1.88
N PRO A 229 0.21 -32.30 0.65
CA PRO A 229 0.57 -31.68 -0.63
C PRO A 229 -0.34 -30.49 -0.98
N LYS A 230 -0.09 -29.83 -2.13
CA LYS A 230 -1.02 -28.85 -2.71
C LYS A 230 -2.44 -29.41 -2.75
N GLY A 231 -3.38 -28.61 -2.25
CA GLY A 231 -4.79 -29.00 -2.10
C GLY A 231 -5.17 -29.60 -0.74
N SER A 232 -4.20 -29.86 0.16
CA SER A 232 -4.46 -30.19 1.56
C SER A 232 -5.22 -29.08 2.29
N ASP A 233 -5.81 -29.39 3.45
CA ASP A 233 -6.53 -28.39 4.26
C ASP A 233 -5.58 -27.30 4.79
N CYS A 234 -4.35 -27.66 5.16
CA CYS A 234 -3.32 -26.70 5.54
C CYS A 234 -2.94 -25.78 4.37
N HIS A 235 -2.78 -26.33 3.16
CA HIS A 235 -2.51 -25.54 1.96
C HIS A 235 -3.66 -24.58 1.66
N LYS A 236 -4.93 -25.05 1.69
CA LYS A 236 -6.10 -24.18 1.50
C LYS A 236 -6.16 -23.06 2.54
N ALA A 237 -5.89 -23.37 3.81
CA ALA A 237 -5.85 -22.35 4.87
C ALA A 237 -4.76 -21.29 4.63
N ALA A 238 -3.59 -21.70 4.14
CA ALA A 238 -2.53 -20.76 3.77
C ALA A 238 -2.90 -19.90 2.56
N VAL A 239 -3.59 -20.44 1.56
CA VAL A 239 -4.15 -19.67 0.43
C VAL A 239 -5.18 -18.64 0.91
N ILE A 240 -6.01 -18.96 1.91
CA ILE A 240 -6.90 -17.97 2.54
C ILE A 240 -6.09 -16.83 3.19
N GLY A 241 -5.04 -17.15 3.93
CA GLY A 241 -4.16 -16.14 4.52
C GLY A 241 -3.52 -15.23 3.47
N ASP A 242 -2.99 -15.81 2.40
CA ASP A 242 -2.35 -15.07 1.31
C ASP A 242 -3.34 -14.12 0.61
N THR A 243 -4.55 -14.60 0.28
CA THR A 243 -5.59 -13.78 -0.36
C THR A 243 -6.13 -12.66 0.54
N ILE A 244 -6.07 -12.81 1.87
CA ILE A 244 -6.31 -11.69 2.81
C ILE A 244 -5.11 -10.72 2.79
N GLY A 245 -3.91 -11.25 2.68
CA GLY A 245 -2.65 -10.52 2.60
C GLY A 245 -2.47 -9.68 1.33
N ASP A 246 -3.06 -10.06 0.21
CA ASP A 246 -2.96 -9.35 -1.09
C ASP A 246 -3.33 -7.86 -1.00
N PRO A 247 -4.56 -7.46 -0.58
CA PRO A 247 -4.89 -6.05 -0.47
C PRO A 247 -4.13 -5.33 0.66
N LEU A 248 -3.62 -6.06 1.66
CA LEU A 248 -2.78 -5.50 2.71
C LEU A 248 -1.40 -5.11 2.15
N LYS A 249 -0.74 -6.03 1.46
CA LYS A 249 0.65 -5.86 1.02
C LYS A 249 0.78 -5.15 -0.31
N ASP A 250 -0.21 -5.18 -1.20
CA ASP A 250 -0.10 -4.66 -2.56
C ASP A 250 -1.08 -3.54 -2.91
N THR A 251 -1.96 -3.15 -1.99
CA THR A 251 -2.84 -2.00 -2.19
C THR A 251 -2.73 -1.00 -1.04
N SER A 252 -3.19 -1.36 0.15
CA SER A 252 -3.29 -0.44 1.29
C SER A 252 -1.92 -0.11 1.89
N GLY A 253 -1.21 -1.12 2.41
CA GLY A 253 0.09 -1.01 3.07
C GLY A 253 1.12 -0.14 2.33
N PRO A 254 1.48 -0.46 1.07
CA PRO A 254 2.45 0.33 0.33
C PRO A 254 1.92 1.74 0.04
N SER A 255 0.63 1.92 -0.28
CA SER A 255 0.10 3.26 -0.60
C SER A 255 0.13 4.23 0.58
N LEU A 256 0.13 3.73 1.83
CA LEU A 256 0.23 4.57 3.01
C LEU A 256 1.54 5.36 3.10
N ASN A 257 2.66 4.85 2.55
CA ASN A 257 3.90 5.64 2.50
C ASN A 257 3.73 6.89 1.62
N ILE A 258 2.90 6.78 0.57
CA ILE A 258 2.58 7.88 -0.35
C ILE A 258 1.66 8.88 0.34
N LEU A 259 0.63 8.41 1.05
CA LEU A 259 -0.26 9.28 1.84
C LEU A 259 0.53 10.21 2.76
N ILE A 260 1.52 9.68 3.49
CA ILE A 260 2.30 10.45 4.47
C ILE A 260 3.17 11.50 3.77
N LYS A 261 3.99 11.09 2.79
CA LYS A 261 4.93 12.01 2.13
C LYS A 261 4.24 13.04 1.22
N LEU A 262 3.10 12.67 0.63
CA LEU A 262 2.33 13.55 -0.24
C LEU A 262 1.68 14.68 0.55
N MET A 263 0.99 14.36 1.66
CA MET A 263 0.41 15.41 2.51
C MET A 263 1.48 16.35 3.08
N ALA A 264 2.67 15.83 3.41
CA ALA A 264 3.77 16.63 3.94
C ALA A 264 4.30 17.65 2.91
N VAL A 265 4.57 17.21 1.68
CA VAL A 265 5.07 18.13 0.63
C VAL A 265 3.97 19.10 0.17
N GLU A 266 2.73 18.64 0.03
CA GLU A 266 1.60 19.49 -0.33
C GLU A 266 1.39 20.59 0.71
N SER A 267 1.41 20.24 2.00
CA SER A 267 1.30 21.22 3.08
C SER A 267 2.41 22.25 3.04
N LEU A 268 3.65 21.83 2.78
CA LEU A 268 4.79 22.74 2.64
C LEU A 268 4.63 23.70 1.46
N VAL A 269 4.21 23.21 0.30
CA VAL A 269 4.00 24.02 -0.91
C VAL A 269 2.94 25.10 -0.67
N PHE A 270 1.82 24.71 -0.06
CA PHE A 270 0.71 25.63 0.25
C PHE A 270 0.88 26.39 1.57
N ALA A 271 1.99 26.23 2.30
CA ALA A 271 2.21 26.85 3.60
C ALA A 271 1.99 28.38 3.60
N PRO A 272 2.50 29.17 2.62
CA PRO A 272 2.26 30.61 2.58
C PRO A 272 0.79 30.96 2.38
N PHE A 273 0.09 30.17 1.57
CA PHE A 273 -1.34 30.33 1.32
C PHE A 273 -2.14 30.06 2.60
N PHE A 274 -1.88 28.96 3.30
CA PHE A 274 -2.56 28.64 4.55
C PHE A 274 -2.27 29.65 5.66
N ALA A 275 -1.02 30.13 5.77
CA ALA A 275 -0.65 31.13 6.76
C ALA A 275 -1.37 32.48 6.52
N THR A 276 -1.57 32.85 5.25
CA THR A 276 -2.19 34.14 4.89
C THR A 276 -3.72 34.04 4.92
N TYR A 277 -4.29 33.06 4.23
CA TYR A 277 -5.72 32.97 3.94
C TYR A 277 -6.45 31.87 4.73
N GLY A 278 -5.72 30.91 5.30
CA GLY A 278 -6.30 29.80 6.06
C GLY A 278 -6.79 30.17 7.47
N GLY A 279 -7.24 29.17 8.21
CA GLY A 279 -7.83 29.34 9.55
C GLY A 279 -9.18 30.05 9.54
N VAL A 280 -9.94 29.94 8.45
CA VAL A 280 -11.21 30.64 8.22
C VAL A 280 -12.17 30.48 9.40
N LEU A 281 -12.34 29.27 9.92
CA LEU A 281 -13.28 29.02 11.03
C LEU A 281 -12.91 29.78 12.31
N PHE A 282 -11.63 30.05 12.54
CA PHE A 282 -11.15 30.77 13.72
C PHE A 282 -10.99 32.27 13.49
N LYS A 283 -11.18 32.77 12.26
CA LYS A 283 -11.17 34.20 11.94
C LYS A 283 -12.55 34.85 12.09
N TYR A 284 -13.61 34.05 12.02
CA TYR A 284 -15.01 34.51 12.10
C TYR A 284 -15.68 34.17 13.44
N ILE A 285 -14.93 33.65 14.41
CA ILE A 285 -15.33 33.44 15.81
C ILE A 285 -14.51 34.41 16.65
#